data_AF-F3CGY8-F1
#
_entry.id   AF-F3CGY8-F1
#
_cell.length_a   1.000
_cell.length_b   1.000
_cell.length_c   1.000
_cell.angle_alpha   90.00
_cell.angle_beta   90.00
_cell.angle_gamma   90.00
#
_symmetry.space_group_name_H-M   'P 1'
#
loop_
_entity.id
_entity.type
_entity.pdbx_description
1 polymer ?
#
loop_
_entity_poly.entity_id
_entity_poly.type
_entity_poly.pdbx_seq_one_letter_code
_entity_poly.pdbx_strand_id
1 'polypeptide(L)' 'GTGRLPTKPFNRAGLAQRLEKLVQRKTLLKPILQALDRRKPAEVLAACNKLIEQDPRYAPLC' A
#
# COMPACT_ATOMS: atom_id res chain seq x y z
N GLY A 1 17.85 -8.50 -34.06
CA GLY A 1 18.56 -7.75 -33.01
C GLY A 1 17.73 -7.76 -31.75
N THR A 2 18.10 -8.54 -30.76
CA THR A 2 17.42 -8.62 -29.45
C THR A 2 18.04 -7.60 -28.50
N GLY A 3 17.57 -6.36 -28.57
CA GLY A 3 17.99 -5.30 -27.64
C GLY A 3 17.44 -5.58 -26.24
N ARG A 4 18.23 -6.22 -25.36
CA ARG A 4 17.92 -6.28 -23.94
C ARG A 4 18.12 -4.88 -23.35
N LEU A 5 17.03 -4.23 -22.94
CA LEU A 5 17.10 -2.96 -22.23
C LEU A 5 17.91 -3.13 -20.93
N PRO A 6 18.85 -2.23 -20.61
CA PRO A 6 19.62 -2.31 -19.38
C PRO A 6 18.68 -2.21 -18.17
N THR A 7 18.71 -3.23 -17.30
CA THR A 7 17.96 -3.22 -16.05
C THR A 7 18.55 -2.16 -15.14
N LYS A 8 17.72 -1.27 -14.61
CA LYS A 8 18.16 -0.24 -13.66
C LYS A 8 18.82 -0.92 -12.45
N PRO A 9 20.09 -0.61 -12.12
CA PRO A 9 20.79 -1.30 -11.04
C PRO A 9 20.10 -1.04 -9.71
N PHE A 10 19.93 -2.10 -8.92
CA PHE A 10 19.47 -1.97 -7.55
C PHE A 10 20.55 -1.28 -6.72
N ASN A 11 20.22 -0.15 -6.10
CA ASN A 11 21.15 0.65 -5.32
C ASN A 11 20.48 1.13 -4.02
N ARG A 12 21.27 1.73 -3.13
CA ARG A 12 20.79 2.21 -1.82
C ARG A 12 19.63 3.19 -1.95
N ALA A 13 19.69 4.12 -2.92
CA ALA A 13 18.62 5.09 -3.15
C ALA A 13 17.31 4.41 -3.58
N GLY A 14 17.40 3.42 -4.49
CA GLY A 14 16.27 2.62 -4.94
C GLY A 14 15.67 1.76 -3.82
N LEU A 15 16.50 1.20 -2.93
CA LEU A 15 16.03 0.52 -1.72
C LEU A 15 15.29 1.48 -0.80
N ALA A 16 15.88 2.64 -0.49
CA ALA A 16 15.27 3.65 0.39
C ALA A 16 13.90 4.08 -0.12
N GLN A 17 13.78 4.40 -1.41
CA GLN A 17 12.50 4.77 -2.01
C GLN A 17 11.45 3.64 -1.95
N ARG A 18 11.87 2.38 -2.16
CA ARG A 18 10.96 1.23 -2.04
C ARG A 18 10.50 1.04 -0.60
N LEU A 19 11.40 1.19 0.38
CA LEU A 19 11.08 1.12 1.80
C LEU A 19 10.11 2.22 2.21
N GLU A 20 10.34 3.44 1.77
CA GLU A 20 9.43 4.57 2.02
C GLU A 20 8.03 4.28 1.51
N LYS A 21 7.90 3.79 0.26
CA LYS A 21 6.60 3.39 -0.30
C LYS A 21 5.92 2.28 0.50
N LEU A 22 6.69 1.29 0.99
CA LEU A 22 6.16 0.22 1.84
C LEU A 22 5.67 0.75 3.18
N VAL A 23 6.44 1.64 3.83
CA VAL A 23 6.07 2.26 5.10
C VAL A 23 4.82 3.14 4.93
N GLN A 24 4.75 3.95 3.88
CA GLN A 24 3.58 4.78 3.58
C GLN A 24 2.32 3.92 3.39
N ARG A 25 2.40 2.84 2.59
CA ARG A 25 1.28 1.91 2.41
C ARG A 25 0.86 1.25 3.72
N LYS A 26 1.82 0.78 4.53
CA LYS A 26 1.54 0.18 5.83
C LYS A 26 0.82 1.16 6.76
N THR A 27 1.23 2.42 6.76
CA THR A 27 0.60 3.48 7.56
C THR A 27 -0.84 3.72 7.13
N LEU A 28 -1.10 3.81 5.82
CA LEU A 28 -2.46 3.99 5.28
C LEU A 28 -3.38 2.82 5.63
N LEU A 29 -2.88 1.58 5.58
CA LEU A 29 -3.66 0.38 5.89
C LEU A 29 -3.83 0.11 7.39
N LYS A 30 -3.13 0.84 8.26
CA LYS A 30 -3.15 0.62 9.73
C LYS A 30 -4.56 0.54 10.32
N PRO A 31 -5.53 1.41 9.98
CA PRO A 31 -6.87 1.35 10.56
C PRO A 31 -7.62 0.07 10.19
N ILE A 32 -7.48 -0.40 8.95
CA ILE A 32 -8.06 -1.66 8.45
C ILE A 32 -7.47 -2.84 9.23
N LEU A 33 -6.14 -2.89 9.36
CA LEU A 33 -5.44 -3.94 10.09
C LEU A 33 -5.82 -3.97 11.58
N GLN A 34 -5.94 -2.81 12.22
CA GLN A 34 -6.37 -2.73 13.62
C GLN A 34 -7.80 -3.22 13.83
N ALA A 35 -8.72 -2.95 12.90
CA ALA A 35 -10.09 -3.45 12.96
C ALA A 35 -10.15 -4.98 12.74
N LEU A 36 -9.30 -5.52 11.86
CA LEU A 36 -9.12 -6.96 11.66
C LEU A 36 -8.60 -7.65 12.92
N ASP A 37 -7.56 -7.09 13.55
CA ASP A 37 -6.98 -7.63 14.80
C ASP A 37 -8.01 -7.70 15.93
N ARG A 38 -8.93 -6.73 15.97
CA ARG A 38 -10.05 -6.67 16.94
C ARG A 38 -11.24 -7.54 16.56
N ARG A 39 -11.21 -8.21 15.40
CA ARG A 39 -12.30 -9.02 14.83
C ARG A 39 -13.61 -8.23 14.70
N LYS A 40 -13.54 -6.97 14.29
CA LYS A 40 -14.70 -6.09 14.13
C LYS A 40 -14.99 -5.82 12.64
N PRO A 41 -15.79 -6.68 11.98
CA PRO A 41 -16.01 -6.58 10.52
C PRO A 41 -16.63 -5.25 10.09
N ALA A 42 -17.54 -4.68 10.90
CA ALA A 42 -18.12 -3.37 10.59
C ALA A 42 -17.09 -2.23 10.61
N GLU A 43 -16.10 -2.28 11.53
CA GLU A 43 -15.03 -1.29 11.58
C GLU A 43 -14.05 -1.45 10.40
N VAL A 44 -13.85 -2.68 9.91
CA VAL A 44 -13.06 -2.95 8.70
C VAL A 44 -13.71 -2.26 7.49
N LEU A 45 -15.01 -2.49 7.27
CA LEU A 45 -15.75 -1.87 6.16
C LEU A 45 -15.74 -0.35 6.25
N ALA A 46 -15.93 0.22 7.45
CA ALA A 46 -15.87 1.66 7.65
C ALA A 46 -14.47 2.24 7.36
N ALA A 47 -13.40 1.52 7.73
CA ALA A 47 -12.03 1.93 7.42
C ALA A 47 -11.72 1.84 5.92
N CYS A 48 -12.22 0.80 5.23
CA CYS A 48 -12.15 0.67 3.77
C CYS A 48 -12.83 1.85 3.06
N ASN A 49 -14.07 2.19 3.44
CA ASN A 49 -14.79 3.33 2.86
C ASN A 49 -14.02 4.64 3.03
N LYS A 50 -13.50 4.91 4.24
CA LYS A 50 -12.67 6.09 4.50
C LYS A 50 -11.40 6.14 3.65
N LEU A 51 -10.76 5.00 3.40
CA LEU A 51 -9.57 4.94 2.55
C LEU A 51 -9.91 5.26 1.08
N ILE A 52 -11.04 4.75 0.58
CA ILE A 52 -11.54 5.04 -0.78
C ILE A 52 -11.88 6.52 -0.92
N GLU A 53 -12.55 7.11 0.07
CA GLU A 53 -12.89 8.54 0.09
C GLU A 53 -11.62 9.43 0.05
N GLN A 54 -10.58 9.02 0.77
CA GLN A 54 -9.29 9.74 0.77
C GLN A 54 -8.55 9.58 -0.56
N ASP A 55 -8.59 8.39 -1.17
CA ASP A 55 -7.86 8.09 -2.38
C ASP A 55 -8.58 6.98 -3.18
N PRO A 56 -9.38 7.36 -4.21
CA PRO A 56 -10.25 6.43 -4.95
C PRO A 56 -9.52 5.27 -5.63
N ARG A 57 -8.19 5.36 -5.82
CA ARG A 57 -7.40 4.27 -6.42
C ARG A 57 -7.39 3.00 -5.57
N TYR A 58 -7.75 3.09 -4.29
CA TYR A 58 -7.81 1.95 -3.38
C TYR A 58 -9.14 1.16 -3.45
N ALA A 59 -10.14 1.62 -4.21
CA ALA A 59 -11.44 0.94 -4.36
C ALA A 59 -11.34 -0.55 -4.77
N PRO A 60 -10.44 -0.99 -5.67
CA PRO A 60 -10.32 -2.41 -6.01
C PRO A 60 -9.73 -3.31 -4.91
N LEU A 61 -9.19 -2.71 -3.84
CA LEU A 61 -8.49 -3.41 -2.76
C LEU A 61 -9.32 -3.49 -1.46
N CYS A 62 -10.46 -2.81 -1.43
CA CYS A 62 -11.35 -2.63 -0.29
C CYS A 62 -12.69 -3.28 -0.58
#